data_AF-A0A1L3GFA7-F1
#
_entry.id   AF-A0A1L3GFA7-F1
#
_cell.length_a   1.000
_cell.length_b   1.000
_cell.length_c   1.000
_cell.angle_alpha   90.00
_cell.angle_beta   90.00
_cell.angle_gamma   90.00
#
_symmetry.space_group_name_H-M   'P 1'
#
loop_
_entity.id
_entity.type
_entity.pdbx_description
1 polymer ?
#
loop_
_entity_poly.entity_id
_entity_poly.type
_entity_poly.pdbx_seq_one_letter_code
_entity_poly.pdbx_strand_id
1 'polypeptide(L)'
;MKRILIGKLAYDDCQPGGARVMATVGGEPLWFESSQAPLRLAPEGYGSALLVPAMCHGRDLVFEDPVCPVWLANVHEVMGYFSSWWGWKPINIEADTREARQPGSPGKLTALCFSGGVDSFFSLLTYPRPIDTLVFIHGYDIHLEDEDGARLAFDNVQRVAAEMRLNATLVRSNYRKHPIAGKKYRYAYGGAIAAVGHLLDQVGELVVSSGMPQSESFPNGSHWQTDPLWSSSDMTVNYFGAGSTKNDKIGAIAAHPLAQRHLRICQENFYGSFALSRQYLNCGQCQKCVRTLLVLEQEGKLDDFVNFANKKHLDACLDRVMQVDPVFIRAYDEIRRRGVRPETQRAIRALIRRSRVLNRMEWAGRRGRKAVFQVLRLMDALERKCFYRQSS
;
A
#
# COMPACT_ATOMS: atom_id res chain seq x y z
N MET A 1 -26.08 -11.43 -19.41
CA MET A 1 -24.84 -11.17 -18.63
C MET A 1 -25.22 -10.86 -17.19
N LYS A 2 -24.46 -11.30 -16.18
CA LYS A 2 -24.82 -11.03 -14.77
C LYS A 2 -24.42 -9.60 -14.41
N ARG A 3 -25.38 -8.68 -14.31
CA ARG A 3 -25.16 -7.27 -13.87
C ARG A 3 -24.85 -7.21 -12.38
N ILE A 4 -24.07 -6.23 -11.93
CA ILE A 4 -23.87 -5.87 -10.51
C ILE A 4 -24.65 -4.58 -10.28
N LEU A 5 -25.75 -4.69 -9.54
CA LEU A 5 -26.51 -3.53 -9.09
C LEU A 5 -25.81 -2.90 -7.89
N ILE A 6 -25.54 -1.61 -7.97
CA ILE A 6 -25.17 -0.73 -6.87
C ILE A 6 -26.44 0.01 -6.51
N GLY A 7 -27.11 -0.45 -5.44
CA GLY A 7 -28.34 0.16 -4.96
C GLY A 7 -28.11 1.58 -4.45
N LYS A 8 -29.21 2.30 -4.22
CA LYS A 8 -29.18 3.67 -3.72
C LYS A 8 -28.30 3.80 -2.47
N LEU A 9 -27.39 4.75 -2.51
CA LEU A 9 -26.49 5.08 -1.40
C LEU A 9 -27.30 5.68 -0.24
N ALA A 10 -26.95 5.29 0.98
CA ALA A 10 -27.60 5.77 2.19
C ALA A 10 -26.60 5.97 3.32
N TYR A 11 -26.97 6.83 4.27
CA TYR A 11 -26.35 6.84 5.58
C TYR A 11 -26.94 5.72 6.43
N ASP A 12 -26.10 5.08 7.23
CA ASP A 12 -26.52 4.07 8.20
C ASP A 12 -26.40 4.66 9.62
N ASP A 13 -27.54 4.93 10.25
CA ASP A 13 -27.64 5.58 11.57
C ASP A 13 -27.28 4.64 12.74
N CYS A 14 -26.84 3.40 12.48
CA CYS A 14 -26.69 2.36 13.51
C CYS A 14 -25.50 2.49 14.49
N GLN A 15 -24.74 3.59 14.52
CA GLN A 15 -23.58 3.73 15.42
C GLN A 15 -23.52 5.11 16.11
N PRO A 16 -23.46 5.18 17.45
CA PRO A 16 -23.14 6.41 18.15
C PRO A 16 -21.70 6.85 17.83
N GLY A 17 -21.53 8.01 17.18
CA GLY A 17 -20.23 8.71 17.08
C GLY A 17 -19.47 8.59 15.75
N GLY A 18 -20.05 8.05 14.67
CA GLY A 18 -19.42 8.04 13.35
C GLY A 18 -20.40 8.09 12.19
N ALA A 19 -19.98 8.67 11.06
CA ALA A 19 -20.74 8.65 9.81
C ALA A 19 -20.42 7.35 9.05
N ARG A 20 -21.44 6.55 8.75
CA ARG A 20 -21.33 5.40 7.85
C ARG A 20 -22.14 5.65 6.59
N VAL A 21 -21.53 5.41 5.45
CA VAL A 21 -22.18 5.38 4.14
C VAL A 21 -22.17 3.96 3.61
N MET A 22 -23.29 3.53 3.02
CA MET A 22 -23.44 2.17 2.51
C MET A 22 -24.30 2.10 1.25
N ALA A 23 -24.13 1.00 0.51
CA ALA A 23 -25.04 0.59 -0.56
C ALA A 23 -25.15 -0.94 -0.56
N THR A 24 -26.29 -1.47 -1.01
CA THR A 24 -26.42 -2.89 -1.32
C THR A 24 -25.85 -3.14 -2.72
N VAL A 25 -24.73 -3.86 -2.79
CA VAL A 25 -24.00 -4.16 -4.02
C VAL A 25 -24.13 -5.64 -4.36
N GLY A 26 -24.87 -5.93 -5.42
CA GLY A 26 -25.09 -7.31 -5.87
C GLY A 26 -25.74 -8.21 -4.82
N GLY A 27 -26.58 -7.63 -3.95
CA GLY A 27 -27.28 -8.31 -2.86
C GLY A 27 -26.59 -8.28 -1.50
N GLU A 28 -25.36 -7.78 -1.41
CA GLU A 28 -24.57 -7.74 -0.17
C GLU A 28 -24.22 -6.29 0.20
N PRO A 29 -24.12 -5.93 1.50
CA PRO A 29 -23.79 -4.57 1.90
C PRO A 29 -22.31 -4.27 1.66
N LEU A 30 -22.01 -3.13 1.03
CA LEU A 30 -20.70 -2.51 0.99
C LEU A 30 -20.76 -1.19 1.76
N TRP A 31 -19.90 -1.02 2.77
CA TRP A 31 -19.91 0.15 3.64
C TRP A 31 -18.52 0.75 3.85
N PHE A 32 -18.54 2.04 4.17
CA PHE A 32 -17.40 2.83 4.61
C PHE A 32 -17.83 3.65 5.82
N GLU A 33 -16.98 3.73 6.83
CA GLU A 33 -17.29 4.45 8.07
C GLU A 33 -16.09 5.22 8.60
N SER A 34 -16.35 6.36 9.24
CA SER A 34 -15.35 7.13 9.98
C SER A 34 -16.00 7.83 11.18
N SER A 35 -15.28 7.87 12.30
CA SER A 35 -15.64 8.71 13.46
C SER A 35 -14.79 9.98 13.57
N GLN A 36 -13.82 10.18 12.66
CA GLN A 36 -12.92 11.32 12.65
C GLN A 36 -13.27 12.36 11.59
N ALA A 37 -14.05 11.98 10.57
CA ALA A 37 -14.49 12.88 9.51
C ALA A 37 -15.90 12.52 9.05
N PRO A 38 -16.71 13.52 8.65
CA PRO A 38 -17.96 13.27 7.95
C PRO A 38 -17.69 12.59 6.61
N LEU A 39 -18.60 11.68 6.24
CA LEU A 39 -18.63 11.05 4.93
C LEU A 39 -19.79 11.62 4.11
N ARG A 40 -19.67 11.57 2.78
CA ARG A 40 -20.70 11.98 1.83
C ARG A 40 -21.13 10.81 0.96
N LEU A 41 -22.39 10.85 0.51
CA LEU A 41 -22.87 9.92 -0.53
C LEU A 41 -22.27 10.32 -1.88
N ALA A 42 -21.35 9.50 -2.38
CA ALA A 42 -20.68 9.68 -3.67
C ALA A 42 -20.66 8.34 -4.44
N PRO A 43 -21.52 8.16 -5.46
CA PRO A 43 -21.55 6.95 -6.28
C PRO A 43 -20.20 6.59 -6.91
N GLU A 44 -19.38 7.59 -7.24
CA GLU A 44 -18.01 7.45 -7.77
C GLU A 44 -17.10 6.68 -6.81
N GLY A 45 -17.36 6.77 -5.50
CA GLY A 45 -16.66 5.98 -4.51
C GLY A 45 -16.89 4.48 -4.71
N TYR A 46 -18.16 4.09 -4.84
CA TYR A 46 -18.54 2.70 -5.08
C TYR A 46 -18.09 2.22 -6.45
N GLY A 47 -18.23 3.06 -7.48
CA GLY A 47 -17.75 2.78 -8.82
C GLY A 47 -16.24 2.54 -8.87
N SER A 48 -15.45 3.41 -8.25
CA SER A 48 -13.98 3.30 -8.24
C SER A 48 -13.53 2.02 -7.53
N ALA A 49 -14.20 1.65 -6.43
CA ALA A 49 -13.92 0.41 -5.73
C ALA A 49 -14.30 -0.84 -6.56
N LEU A 50 -15.40 -0.80 -7.33
CA LEU A 50 -16.00 -1.98 -7.94
C LEU A 50 -15.67 -2.17 -9.43
N LEU A 51 -15.17 -1.16 -10.13
CA LEU A 51 -14.89 -1.21 -11.57
C LEU A 51 -13.98 -2.40 -11.93
N VAL A 52 -12.80 -2.46 -11.33
CA VAL A 52 -11.81 -3.48 -11.66
C VAL A 52 -12.28 -4.88 -11.29
N PRO A 53 -12.83 -5.14 -10.08
CA PRO A 53 -13.44 -6.44 -9.79
C PRO A 53 -14.55 -6.82 -10.78
N ALA A 54 -15.41 -5.87 -11.18
CA ALA A 54 -16.49 -6.10 -12.13
C ALA A 54 -15.95 -6.47 -13.54
N MET A 55 -14.92 -5.77 -14.03
CA MET A 55 -14.19 -6.12 -15.25
C MET A 55 -13.60 -7.53 -15.17
N CYS A 56 -12.94 -7.87 -14.07
CA CYS A 56 -12.36 -9.20 -13.87
C CYS A 56 -13.45 -10.31 -13.90
N HIS A 57 -14.68 -9.99 -13.51
CA HIS A 57 -15.82 -10.89 -13.56
C HIS A 57 -16.61 -10.84 -14.88
N GLY A 58 -16.32 -9.89 -15.78
CA GLY A 58 -17.10 -9.67 -17.00
C GLY A 58 -18.56 -9.30 -16.70
N ARG A 59 -18.77 -8.47 -15.68
CA ARG A 59 -20.10 -8.07 -15.19
C ARG A 59 -20.26 -6.56 -15.29
N ASP A 60 -21.34 -6.12 -15.91
CA ASP A 60 -21.68 -4.69 -16.01
C ASP A 60 -22.03 -4.10 -14.64
N LEU A 61 -21.74 -2.82 -14.45
CA LEU A 61 -22.12 -2.05 -13.27
C LEU A 61 -23.40 -1.27 -13.57
N VAL A 62 -24.33 -1.24 -12.62
CA VAL A 62 -25.60 -0.52 -12.73
C VAL A 62 -25.79 0.30 -11.47
N PHE A 63 -25.99 1.61 -11.62
CA PHE A 63 -26.19 2.52 -10.51
C PHE A 63 -27.65 2.97 -10.43
N GLU A 64 -28.20 2.99 -9.23
CA GLU A 64 -29.50 3.63 -8.96
C GLU A 64 -29.38 5.14 -8.72
N ASP A 65 -28.21 5.60 -8.28
CA ASP A 65 -27.88 7.03 -8.14
C ASP A 65 -27.16 7.57 -9.39
N PRO A 66 -27.31 8.86 -9.70
CA PRO A 66 -26.60 9.47 -10.82
C PRO A 66 -25.10 9.57 -10.55
N VAL A 67 -24.29 9.44 -11.61
CA VAL A 67 -22.81 9.46 -11.54
C VAL A 67 -22.23 10.66 -12.28
N CYS A 68 -21.13 11.19 -11.77
CA CYS A 68 -20.38 12.29 -12.36
C CYS A 68 -19.94 11.94 -13.79
N PRO A 69 -20.25 12.79 -14.80
CA PRO A 69 -19.86 12.53 -16.19
C PRO A 69 -18.33 12.57 -16.40
N VAL A 70 -17.60 13.38 -15.62
CA VAL A 70 -16.13 13.43 -15.67
C VAL A 70 -15.53 12.11 -15.18
N TRP A 71 -16.03 11.60 -14.05
CA TRP A 71 -15.61 10.30 -13.53
C TRP A 71 -15.93 9.19 -14.53
N LEU A 72 -17.14 9.19 -15.10
CA LEU A 72 -17.57 8.17 -16.08
C LEU A 72 -16.66 8.15 -17.31
N ALA A 73 -16.30 9.32 -17.85
CA ALA A 73 -15.36 9.44 -18.96
C ALA A 73 -13.98 8.89 -18.60
N ASN A 74 -13.45 9.27 -17.43
CA ASN A 74 -12.13 8.81 -17.00
C ASN A 74 -12.08 7.29 -16.76
N VAL A 75 -13.12 6.68 -16.17
CA VAL A 75 -13.12 5.24 -15.93
C VAL A 75 -13.25 4.42 -17.21
N HIS A 76 -13.81 4.98 -18.30
CA HIS A 76 -13.71 4.34 -19.62
C HIS A 76 -12.25 4.24 -20.10
N GLU A 77 -11.42 5.26 -19.86
CA GLU A 77 -9.98 5.19 -20.14
C GLU A 77 -9.27 4.18 -19.24
N VAL A 78 -9.62 4.14 -17.94
CA VAL A 78 -9.11 3.11 -17.02
C VAL A 78 -9.37 1.72 -17.56
N MET A 79 -10.59 1.43 -18.04
CA MET A 79 -10.89 0.12 -18.63
C MET A 79 -9.96 -0.22 -19.80
N GLY A 80 -9.59 0.75 -20.64
CA GLY A 80 -8.63 0.55 -21.74
C GLY A 80 -7.26 0.05 -21.26
N TYR A 81 -6.70 0.67 -20.21
CA TYR A 81 -5.44 0.21 -19.60
C TYR A 81 -5.57 -1.20 -19.03
N PHE A 82 -6.64 -1.46 -18.28
CA PHE A 82 -6.86 -2.77 -17.65
C PHE A 82 -7.10 -3.88 -18.68
N SER A 83 -7.76 -3.56 -19.80
CA SER A 83 -7.88 -4.45 -20.97
C SER A 83 -6.53 -4.77 -21.60
N SER A 84 -5.69 -3.75 -21.81
CA SER A 84 -4.32 -3.93 -22.32
C SER A 84 -3.46 -4.82 -21.40
N TRP A 85 -3.57 -4.61 -20.09
CA TRP A 85 -2.69 -5.24 -19.11
C TRP A 85 -3.07 -6.67 -18.75
N TRP A 86 -4.36 -6.96 -18.64
CA TRP A 86 -4.86 -8.25 -18.15
C TRP A 86 -5.79 -8.96 -19.12
N GLY A 87 -6.06 -8.39 -20.30
CA GLY A 87 -6.94 -8.98 -21.32
C GLY A 87 -8.42 -9.00 -20.92
N TRP A 88 -8.81 -8.25 -19.88
CA TRP A 88 -10.20 -8.15 -19.45
C TRP A 88 -10.99 -7.30 -20.42
N LYS A 89 -12.20 -7.74 -20.77
CA LYS A 89 -13.05 -6.95 -21.66
C LYS A 89 -13.60 -5.73 -20.90
N PRO A 90 -13.75 -4.57 -21.57
CA PRO A 90 -14.54 -3.48 -21.04
C PRO A 90 -15.95 -3.96 -20.67
N ILE A 91 -16.53 -3.36 -19.65
CA ILE A 91 -17.90 -3.62 -19.19
C ILE A 91 -18.76 -2.38 -19.43
N ASN A 92 -20.08 -2.56 -19.46
CA ASN A 92 -20.98 -1.42 -19.49
C ASN A 92 -21.14 -0.83 -18.08
N ILE A 93 -21.28 0.49 -18.01
CA ILE A 93 -21.69 1.23 -16.81
C ILE A 93 -23.03 1.89 -17.14
N GLU A 94 -24.09 1.40 -16.51
CA GLU A 94 -25.45 1.93 -16.66
C GLU A 94 -25.76 2.86 -15.49
N ALA A 95 -25.84 4.16 -15.74
CA ALA A 95 -26.12 5.18 -14.73
C ALA A 95 -26.75 6.42 -15.37
N ASP A 96 -27.56 7.18 -14.61
CA ASP A 96 -27.95 8.52 -15.04
C ASP A 96 -26.76 9.49 -14.83
N THR A 97 -26.60 10.44 -15.74
CA THR A 97 -25.58 11.51 -15.64
C THR A 97 -26.20 12.91 -15.65
N ARG A 98 -27.50 13.02 -15.92
CA ARG A 98 -28.23 14.30 -16.06
C ARG A 98 -28.51 14.96 -14.72
N GLU A 99 -28.77 14.15 -13.69
CA GLU A 99 -29.02 14.59 -12.31
C GLU A 99 -27.77 14.47 -11.43
N ALA A 100 -26.62 14.08 -11.99
CA ALA A 100 -25.38 14.09 -11.25
C ALA A 100 -25.19 15.50 -10.71
N ARG A 101 -25.14 15.63 -9.38
CA ARG A 101 -25.11 16.92 -8.65
C ARG A 101 -24.37 17.95 -9.48
N GLN A 102 -25.00 19.11 -9.75
CA GLN A 102 -24.28 20.26 -10.28
C GLN A 102 -22.95 20.33 -9.55
N PRO A 103 -21.80 20.47 -10.24
CA PRO A 103 -20.49 20.29 -9.64
C PRO A 103 -20.45 21.11 -8.35
N GLY A 104 -20.53 20.41 -7.22
CA GLY A 104 -20.33 21.04 -5.93
C GLY A 104 -18.95 21.69 -6.03
N SER A 105 -18.78 22.88 -5.46
CA SER A 105 -17.44 23.45 -5.38
C SER A 105 -16.49 22.35 -4.87
N PRO A 106 -15.38 22.09 -5.56
CA PRO A 106 -14.46 21.04 -5.15
C PRO A 106 -14.17 21.14 -3.65
N GLY A 107 -14.01 20.00 -2.99
CA GLY A 107 -13.60 20.00 -1.60
C GLY A 107 -12.34 20.87 -1.43
N LYS A 108 -12.20 21.53 -0.28
CA LYS A 108 -11.09 22.46 -0.04
C LYS A 108 -9.86 21.77 0.54
N LEU A 109 -10.01 20.54 1.01
CA LEU A 109 -8.97 19.82 1.74
C LEU A 109 -8.17 18.90 0.83
N THR A 110 -6.87 18.85 1.08
CA THR A 110 -5.93 17.88 0.52
C THR A 110 -5.69 16.75 1.52
N ALA A 111 -6.08 15.54 1.14
CA ALA A 111 -5.89 14.34 1.94
C ALA A 111 -4.69 13.53 1.42
N LEU A 112 -3.79 13.10 2.30
CA LEU A 112 -2.74 12.14 1.96
C LEU A 112 -3.09 10.75 2.51
N CYS A 113 -3.14 9.75 1.63
CA CYS A 113 -3.20 8.36 2.08
C CYS A 113 -1.92 7.98 2.83
N PHE A 114 -2.02 7.78 4.14
CA PHE A 114 -0.87 7.67 5.03
C PHE A 114 -0.92 6.42 5.89
N SER A 115 -0.11 5.43 5.52
CA SER A 115 0.10 4.19 6.29
C SER A 115 1.34 4.25 7.19
N GLY A 116 2.11 5.34 7.15
CA GLY A 116 3.40 5.45 7.84
C GLY A 116 4.53 4.65 7.18
N GLY A 117 4.34 4.15 5.96
CA GLY A 117 5.39 3.51 5.18
C GLY A 117 6.33 4.50 4.52
N VAL A 118 7.39 4.00 3.86
CA VAL A 118 8.38 4.84 3.14
C VAL A 118 7.71 5.78 2.14
N ASP A 119 6.76 5.27 1.35
CA ASP A 119 6.17 6.05 0.25
C ASP A 119 5.27 7.18 0.75
N SER A 120 4.49 6.92 1.82
CA SER A 120 3.63 7.93 2.43
C SER A 120 4.42 8.93 3.27
N PHE A 121 5.51 8.53 3.93
CA PHE A 121 6.43 9.48 4.56
C PHE A 121 7.14 10.36 3.53
N PHE A 122 7.63 9.78 2.43
CA PHE A 122 8.22 10.55 1.35
C PHE A 122 7.23 11.59 0.83
N SER A 123 5.97 11.18 0.59
CA SER A 123 4.94 12.10 0.11
C SER A 123 4.63 13.18 1.14
N LEU A 124 4.46 12.83 2.41
CA LEU A 124 4.22 13.80 3.50
C LEU A 124 5.30 14.89 3.58
N LEU A 125 6.57 14.51 3.35
CA LEU A 125 7.70 15.41 3.53
C LEU A 125 8.11 16.17 2.26
N THR A 126 7.66 15.73 1.08
CA THR A 126 8.14 16.28 -0.21
C THR A 126 7.03 16.70 -1.17
N TYR A 127 5.76 16.47 -0.83
CA TYR A 127 4.66 16.95 -1.64
C TYR A 127 4.67 18.49 -1.68
N PRO A 128 4.60 19.13 -2.86
CA PRO A 128 4.85 20.57 -2.99
C PRO A 128 3.69 21.45 -2.53
N ARG A 129 2.55 20.85 -2.15
CA ARG A 129 1.35 21.57 -1.72
C ARG A 129 0.97 21.20 -0.29
N PRO A 130 0.28 22.09 0.45
CA PRO A 130 -0.18 21.78 1.79
C PRO A 130 -1.03 20.51 1.82
N ILE A 131 -0.82 19.69 2.85
CA ILE A 131 -1.65 18.54 3.19
C ILE A 131 -2.45 18.95 4.41
N ASP A 132 -3.76 18.68 4.43
CA ASP A 132 -4.65 19.05 5.53
C ASP A 132 -4.96 17.87 6.46
N THR A 133 -5.02 16.65 5.89
CA THR A 133 -5.34 15.44 6.66
C THR A 133 -4.56 14.20 6.19
N LEU A 134 -4.17 13.37 7.16
CA LEU A 134 -3.61 12.04 6.94
C LEU A 134 -4.72 11.00 7.02
N VAL A 135 -4.95 10.27 5.93
CA VAL A 135 -6.00 9.26 5.82
C VAL A 135 -5.42 7.87 5.97
N PHE A 136 -5.84 7.14 7.01
CA PHE A 136 -5.52 5.73 7.22
C PHE A 136 -6.75 4.87 6.94
N ILE A 137 -6.56 3.73 6.26
CA ILE A 137 -7.66 2.83 5.85
C ILE A 137 -7.53 1.49 6.57
N HIS A 138 -8.53 1.13 7.37
CA HIS A 138 -8.67 -0.17 8.03
C HIS A 138 -9.62 -1.09 7.23
N GLY A 139 -9.28 -2.38 7.13
CA GLY A 139 -9.96 -3.36 6.29
C GLY A 139 -9.27 -3.59 4.95
N TYR A 140 -8.17 -2.88 4.68
CA TYR A 140 -7.35 -3.01 3.47
C TYR A 140 -6.11 -3.85 3.76
N ASP A 141 -5.00 -3.25 4.16
CA ASP A 141 -3.77 -3.99 4.46
C ASP A 141 -3.84 -4.72 5.80
N ILE A 142 -4.48 -4.08 6.80
CA ILE A 142 -4.84 -4.72 8.07
C ILE A 142 -6.23 -5.33 7.90
N HIS A 143 -6.37 -6.60 8.25
CA HIS A 143 -7.64 -7.32 8.22
C HIS A 143 -8.65 -6.61 9.11
N LEU A 144 -9.91 -6.52 8.65
CA LEU A 144 -10.95 -5.76 9.35
C LEU A 144 -11.21 -6.28 10.78
N GLU A 145 -10.92 -7.55 11.05
CA GLU A 145 -11.02 -8.16 12.38
C GLU A 145 -9.87 -7.81 13.32
N ASP A 146 -8.73 -7.33 12.82
CA ASP A 146 -7.55 -6.99 13.63
C ASP A 146 -7.65 -5.56 14.18
N GLU A 147 -8.63 -5.35 15.05
CA GLU A 147 -8.93 -4.07 15.69
C GLU A 147 -7.73 -3.51 16.46
N ASP A 148 -7.01 -4.37 17.19
CA ASP A 148 -5.81 -3.96 17.92
C ASP A 148 -4.68 -3.54 16.98
N GLY A 149 -4.47 -4.30 15.89
CA GLY A 149 -3.52 -3.95 14.85
C GLY A 149 -3.84 -2.60 14.22
N ALA A 150 -5.13 -2.38 13.90
CA ALA A 150 -5.63 -1.13 13.33
C ALA A 150 -5.48 0.05 14.28
N ARG A 151 -5.83 -0.13 15.56
CA ARG A 151 -5.67 0.90 16.61
C ARG A 151 -4.21 1.29 16.77
N LEU A 152 -3.30 0.33 16.94
CA LEU A 152 -1.86 0.61 17.06
C LEU A 152 -1.30 1.34 15.83
N ALA A 153 -1.72 0.92 14.64
CA ALA A 153 -1.34 1.57 13.40
C ALA A 153 -1.88 3.01 13.30
N PHE A 154 -3.14 3.23 13.66
CA PHE A 154 -3.76 4.55 13.61
C PHE A 154 -3.24 5.48 14.71
N ASP A 155 -3.00 5.01 15.93
CA ASP A 155 -2.34 5.75 17.01
C ASP A 155 -0.98 6.31 16.53
N ASN A 156 -0.23 5.53 15.74
CA ASN A 156 1.01 6.00 15.13
C ASN A 156 0.78 7.11 14.10
N VAL A 157 -0.27 7.01 13.27
CA VAL A 157 -0.65 8.07 12.33
C VAL A 157 -1.07 9.34 13.07
N GLN A 158 -1.84 9.22 14.16
CA GLN A 158 -2.24 10.36 14.99
C GLN A 158 -1.05 11.09 15.61
N ARG A 159 -0.02 10.36 16.09
CA ARG A 159 1.21 10.99 16.59
C ARG A 159 1.93 11.80 15.50
N VAL A 160 2.07 11.24 14.29
CA VAL A 160 2.67 11.95 13.15
C VAL A 160 1.85 13.19 12.79
N ALA A 161 0.52 13.05 12.70
CA ALA A 161 -0.38 14.17 12.39
C ALA A 161 -0.28 15.29 13.44
N ALA A 162 -0.27 14.95 14.72
CA ALA A 162 -0.16 15.93 15.81
C ALA A 162 1.16 16.72 15.75
N GLU A 163 2.29 16.05 15.50
CA GLU A 163 3.59 16.73 15.37
C GLU A 163 3.65 17.63 14.12
N MET A 164 2.97 17.25 13.04
CA MET A 164 2.87 18.03 11.80
C MET A 164 1.74 19.07 11.82
N ARG A 165 0.94 19.14 12.90
CA ARG A 165 -0.26 19.98 13.04
C ARG A 165 -1.30 19.72 11.93
N LEU A 166 -1.47 18.45 11.58
CA LEU A 166 -2.43 17.95 10.59
C LEU A 166 -3.60 17.24 11.28
N ASN A 167 -4.69 17.06 10.55
CA ASN A 167 -5.74 16.14 10.96
C ASN A 167 -5.33 14.67 10.68
N ALA A 168 -5.94 13.74 11.41
CA ALA A 168 -5.81 12.30 11.16
C ALA A 168 -7.20 11.68 11.04
N THR A 169 -7.47 11.04 9.91
CA THR A 169 -8.76 10.41 9.62
C THR A 169 -8.58 8.91 9.45
N LEU A 170 -9.32 8.12 10.23
CA LEU A 170 -9.44 6.68 10.02
C LEU A 170 -10.72 6.41 9.23
N VAL A 171 -10.60 5.70 8.11
CA VAL A 171 -11.74 5.15 7.36
C VAL A 171 -11.69 3.64 7.45
N ARG A 172 -12.80 3.01 7.86
CA ARG A 172 -12.93 1.56 7.93
C ARG A 172 -13.87 1.10 6.82
N SER A 173 -13.62 -0.07 6.23
CA SER A 173 -14.49 -0.63 5.20
C SER A 173 -14.46 -2.15 5.16
N ASN A 174 -15.61 -2.78 4.86
CA ASN A 174 -15.70 -4.20 4.56
C ASN A 174 -15.35 -4.56 3.11
N TYR A 175 -14.88 -3.62 2.29
CA TYR A 175 -14.60 -3.81 0.87
C TYR A 175 -13.86 -5.13 0.56
N ARG A 176 -12.77 -5.45 1.26
CA ARG A 176 -12.02 -6.71 1.01
C ARG A 176 -12.77 -8.00 1.36
N LYS A 177 -13.77 -7.94 2.22
CA LYS A 177 -14.65 -9.07 2.54
C LYS A 177 -15.80 -9.21 1.55
N HIS A 178 -16.13 -8.13 0.83
CA HIS A 178 -17.22 -8.15 -0.13
C HIS A 178 -16.96 -9.20 -1.23
N PRO A 179 -17.92 -10.07 -1.59
CA PRO A 179 -17.69 -11.20 -2.51
C PRO A 179 -17.19 -10.79 -3.90
N ILE A 180 -17.58 -9.59 -4.35
CA ILE A 180 -17.15 -9.04 -5.64
C ILE A 180 -15.66 -8.65 -5.60
N ALA A 181 -15.19 -8.05 -4.51
CA ALA A 181 -13.81 -7.57 -4.39
C ALA A 181 -12.86 -8.69 -3.96
N GLY A 182 -13.08 -9.29 -2.79
CA GLY A 182 -12.33 -10.44 -2.27
C GLY A 182 -10.83 -10.45 -2.60
N LYS A 183 -10.38 -11.52 -3.26
CA LYS A 183 -8.99 -11.68 -3.70
C LYS A 183 -8.58 -10.76 -4.85
N LYS A 184 -9.54 -10.13 -5.54
CA LYS A 184 -9.31 -9.21 -6.68
C LYS A 184 -8.84 -7.83 -6.24
N TYR A 185 -8.95 -7.48 -4.95
CA TYR A 185 -8.38 -6.24 -4.38
C TYR A 185 -6.95 -5.96 -4.85
N ARG A 186 -6.10 -6.99 -4.99
CA ARG A 186 -4.71 -6.81 -5.45
C ARG A 186 -4.57 -6.17 -6.83
N TYR A 187 -5.58 -6.31 -7.68
CA TYR A 187 -5.65 -5.67 -8.99
C TYR A 187 -6.39 -4.33 -8.96
N ALA A 188 -7.10 -4.02 -7.88
CA ALA A 188 -8.09 -2.95 -7.82
C ALA A 188 -7.78 -1.89 -6.74
N TYR A 189 -6.66 -2.00 -6.02
CA TYR A 189 -6.48 -1.23 -4.80
C TYR A 189 -6.30 0.28 -5.02
N GLY A 190 -5.87 0.74 -6.20
CA GLY A 190 -5.84 2.16 -6.58
C GLY A 190 -7.25 2.74 -6.64
N GLY A 191 -8.19 2.07 -7.33
CA GLY A 191 -9.60 2.46 -7.35
C GLY A 191 -10.27 2.35 -5.97
N ALA A 192 -9.90 1.34 -5.18
CA ALA A 192 -10.36 1.22 -3.80
C ALA A 192 -9.86 2.38 -2.91
N ILE A 193 -8.61 2.81 -3.07
CA ILE A 193 -8.07 3.98 -2.36
C ILE A 193 -8.78 5.26 -2.82
N ALA A 194 -8.96 5.45 -4.13
CA ALA A 194 -9.70 6.59 -4.68
C ALA A 194 -11.14 6.65 -4.16
N ALA A 195 -11.77 5.50 -3.94
CA ALA A 195 -13.10 5.43 -3.33
C ALA A 195 -13.18 6.16 -1.99
N VAL A 196 -12.15 6.01 -1.15
CA VAL A 196 -12.10 6.70 0.14
C VAL A 196 -12.02 8.21 -0.03
N GLY A 197 -11.25 8.71 -1.00
CA GLY A 197 -11.22 10.14 -1.31
C GLY A 197 -12.58 10.69 -1.77
N HIS A 198 -13.30 9.94 -2.61
CA HIS A 198 -14.65 10.34 -3.06
C HIS A 198 -15.65 10.44 -1.90
N LEU A 199 -15.53 9.58 -0.90
CA LEU A 199 -16.48 9.49 0.21
C LEU A 199 -16.16 10.41 1.38
N LEU A 200 -14.94 10.92 1.50
CA LEU A 200 -14.58 11.90 2.52
C LEU A 200 -15.16 13.26 2.16
N ASP A 201 -15.96 13.83 3.07
CA ASP A 201 -16.52 15.15 2.86
C ASP A 201 -15.42 16.23 2.87
N GLN A 202 -15.61 17.30 2.10
CA GLN A 202 -14.67 18.42 1.90
C GLN A 202 -13.28 18.05 1.32
N VAL A 203 -12.97 16.79 1.02
CA VAL A 203 -11.74 16.41 0.32
C VAL A 203 -11.93 16.65 -1.17
N GLY A 204 -11.23 17.64 -1.72
CA GLY A 204 -11.20 17.90 -3.16
C GLY A 204 -9.97 17.30 -3.83
N GLU A 205 -9.02 16.82 -3.03
CA GLU A 205 -7.82 16.19 -3.52
C GLU A 205 -7.37 15.03 -2.64
N LEU A 206 -7.10 13.90 -3.29
CA LEU A 206 -6.50 12.72 -2.68
C LEU A 206 -5.10 12.48 -3.24
N VAL A 207 -4.08 12.60 -2.40
CA VAL A 207 -2.70 12.25 -2.73
C VAL A 207 -2.46 10.77 -2.43
N VAL A 208 -2.11 10.02 -3.47
CA VAL A 208 -1.76 8.59 -3.40
C VAL A 208 -0.28 8.44 -3.66
N SER A 209 0.44 7.89 -2.68
CA SER A 209 1.88 7.69 -2.77
C SER A 209 2.24 6.56 -3.72
N SER A 210 3.15 6.85 -4.64
CA SER A 210 3.70 5.87 -5.56
C SER A 210 4.47 4.77 -4.83
N GLY A 211 4.10 3.52 -5.07
CA GLY A 211 4.84 2.36 -4.55
C GLY A 211 6.09 1.98 -5.36
N MET A 212 6.16 2.39 -6.63
CA MET A 212 7.19 2.04 -7.61
C MET A 212 7.50 3.20 -8.55
N PRO A 213 8.78 3.41 -8.94
CA PRO A 213 9.12 4.45 -9.89
C PRO A 213 8.52 4.15 -11.28
N GLN A 214 8.22 5.20 -12.03
CA GLN A 214 7.65 5.11 -13.38
C GLN A 214 8.53 4.26 -14.32
N SER A 215 9.85 4.36 -14.18
CA SER A 215 10.84 3.62 -14.97
C SER A 215 10.84 2.11 -14.73
N GLU A 216 10.26 1.64 -13.62
CA GLU A 216 10.20 0.22 -13.25
C GLU A 216 8.76 -0.27 -13.10
N SER A 217 7.80 0.50 -13.63
CA SER A 217 6.39 0.22 -13.45
C SER A 217 5.94 -0.95 -14.33
N PHE A 218 5.15 -1.83 -13.75
CA PHE A 218 4.48 -2.95 -14.42
C PHE A 218 2.99 -2.92 -14.07
N PRO A 219 2.13 -3.63 -14.82
CA PRO A 219 0.70 -3.69 -14.53
C PRO A 219 0.41 -4.02 -13.07
N ASN A 220 -0.26 -3.11 -12.38
CA ASN A 220 -0.46 -3.17 -10.94
C ASN A 220 -1.77 -2.45 -10.58
N GLY A 221 -2.36 -2.81 -9.45
CA GLY A 221 -3.67 -2.28 -9.07
C GLY A 221 -3.70 -0.80 -8.68
N SER A 222 -2.54 -0.17 -8.55
CA SER A 222 -2.33 1.28 -8.46
C SER A 222 -1.16 1.62 -9.37
N HIS A 223 -1.33 2.62 -10.23
CA HIS A 223 -0.40 2.91 -11.31
C HIS A 223 -0.47 4.37 -11.74
N TRP A 224 0.68 4.94 -12.12
CA TRP A 224 0.79 6.35 -12.50
C TRP A 224 -0.11 6.76 -13.69
N GLN A 225 -0.46 5.81 -14.56
CA GLN A 225 -1.36 6.05 -15.70
C GLN A 225 -2.85 5.99 -15.33
N THR A 226 -3.21 5.19 -14.32
CA THR A 226 -4.62 4.91 -14.02
C THR A 226 -5.09 5.64 -12.78
N ASP A 227 -4.20 5.90 -11.82
CA ASP A 227 -4.60 6.50 -10.55
C ASP A 227 -5.16 7.91 -10.71
N PRO A 228 -4.57 8.81 -11.54
CA PRO A 228 -5.17 10.11 -11.82
C PRO A 228 -6.55 10.03 -12.48
N LEU A 229 -6.84 8.94 -13.22
CA LEU A 229 -8.11 8.73 -13.91
C LEU A 229 -9.24 8.25 -12.97
N TRP A 230 -8.99 8.08 -11.67
CA TRP A 230 -10.07 7.89 -10.71
C TRP A 230 -10.74 9.21 -10.28
N SER A 231 -10.28 10.35 -10.81
CA SER A 231 -10.81 11.68 -10.50
C SER A 231 -12.24 11.89 -11.01
N SER A 232 -12.98 12.77 -10.35
CA SER A 232 -14.30 13.28 -10.73
C SER A 232 -14.22 14.81 -10.92
N SER A 233 -15.37 15.47 -11.10
CA SER A 233 -15.46 16.93 -11.15
C SER A 233 -15.16 17.63 -9.82
N ASP A 234 -15.26 16.91 -8.70
CA ASP A 234 -15.22 17.48 -7.35
C ASP A 234 -14.10 16.89 -6.45
N MET A 235 -13.45 15.80 -6.89
CA MET A 235 -12.30 15.20 -6.24
C MET A 235 -11.24 14.79 -7.28
N THR A 236 -10.02 15.28 -7.11
CA THR A 236 -8.86 14.92 -7.94
C THR A 236 -7.98 13.91 -7.23
N VAL A 237 -7.57 12.85 -7.92
CA VAL A 237 -6.58 11.89 -7.42
C VAL A 237 -5.20 12.25 -7.98
N ASN A 238 -4.24 12.51 -7.10
CA ASN A 238 -2.85 12.81 -7.47
C ASN A 238 -1.92 11.66 -7.10
N TYR A 239 -1.32 11.04 -8.11
CA TYR A 239 -0.30 10.00 -7.91
C TYR A 239 1.09 10.63 -7.75
N PHE A 240 1.67 10.58 -6.56
CA PHE A 240 2.88 11.34 -6.24
C PHE A 240 4.11 10.47 -5.94
N GLY A 241 5.29 10.95 -6.35
CA GLY A 241 6.58 10.31 -6.08
C GLY A 241 6.97 9.21 -7.06
N ALA A 242 6.37 9.17 -8.25
CA ALA A 242 6.72 8.19 -9.30
C ALA A 242 8.11 8.44 -9.93
N GLY A 243 8.67 9.65 -9.78
CA GLY A 243 10.01 10.00 -10.27
C GLY A 243 11.17 9.50 -9.41
N SER A 244 10.90 8.88 -8.26
CA SER A 244 11.93 8.47 -7.29
C SER A 244 11.89 6.96 -7.06
N THR A 245 13.06 6.31 -7.04
CA THR A 245 13.17 4.90 -6.68
C THR A 245 12.88 4.68 -5.20
N LYS A 246 12.73 3.42 -4.78
CA LYS A 246 12.55 3.11 -3.35
C LYS A 246 13.73 3.60 -2.51
N ASN A 247 14.95 3.47 -3.03
CA ASN A 247 16.16 3.85 -2.31
C ASN A 247 16.24 5.37 -2.18
N ASP A 248 15.90 6.12 -3.24
CA ASP A 248 15.85 7.59 -3.19
C ASP A 248 14.85 8.08 -2.15
N LYS A 249 13.67 7.45 -2.09
CA LYS A 249 12.65 7.79 -1.07
C LYS A 249 13.13 7.51 0.35
N ILE A 250 13.86 6.41 0.57
CA ILE A 250 14.43 6.12 1.89
C ILE A 250 15.49 7.15 2.25
N GLY A 251 16.40 7.48 1.32
CA GLY A 251 17.43 8.50 1.52
C GLY A 251 16.82 9.86 1.89
N ALA A 252 15.79 10.29 1.16
CA ALA A 252 15.10 11.56 1.40
C ALA A 252 14.46 11.67 2.81
N ILE A 253 14.06 10.54 3.42
CA ILE A 253 13.43 10.55 4.75
C ILE A 253 14.37 10.11 5.88
N ALA A 254 15.57 9.60 5.57
CA ALA A 254 16.44 8.92 6.53
C ALA A 254 16.88 9.81 7.71
N ALA A 255 17.11 11.10 7.44
CA ALA A 255 17.50 12.08 8.46
C ALA A 255 16.31 12.74 9.18
N HIS A 256 15.06 12.45 8.77
CA HIS A 256 13.90 13.14 9.33
C HIS A 256 13.45 12.51 10.67
N PRO A 257 13.37 13.27 11.78
CA PRO A 257 13.06 12.72 13.10
C PRO A 257 11.72 11.96 13.17
N LEU A 258 10.69 12.44 12.46
CA LEU A 258 9.40 11.72 12.38
C LEU A 258 9.53 10.33 11.77
N ALA A 259 10.31 10.18 10.68
CA ALA A 259 10.52 8.88 10.06
C ALA A 259 11.29 7.94 11.01
N GLN A 260 12.32 8.45 11.68
CA GLN A 260 13.13 7.71 12.64
C GLN A 260 12.31 7.13 13.81
N ARG A 261 11.26 7.85 14.25
CA ARG A 261 10.35 7.39 15.31
C ARG A 261 9.17 6.56 14.81
N HIS A 262 8.57 6.92 13.67
CA HIS A 262 7.22 6.49 13.31
C HIS A 262 7.11 5.67 12.02
N LEU A 263 8.20 5.43 11.29
CA LEU A 263 8.19 4.56 10.11
C LEU A 263 7.61 3.16 10.42
N ARG A 264 6.66 2.69 9.61
CA ARG A 264 5.98 1.39 9.72
C ARG A 264 5.91 0.73 8.33
N ILE A 265 6.68 -0.33 8.14
CA ILE A 265 6.82 -1.03 6.84
C ILE A 265 6.66 -2.55 6.93
N CYS A 266 6.64 -3.08 8.16
CA CYS A 266 6.66 -4.51 8.39
C CYS A 266 5.36 -5.18 7.93
N GLN A 267 5.49 -6.09 6.96
CA GLN A 267 4.36 -6.86 6.44
C GLN A 267 3.82 -7.91 7.41
N GLU A 268 4.66 -8.40 8.31
CA GLU A 268 4.27 -9.41 9.29
C GLU A 268 3.31 -8.86 10.35
N ASN A 269 3.28 -7.53 10.53
CA ASN A 269 2.34 -6.87 11.43
C ASN A 269 0.93 -6.73 10.82
N PHE A 270 0.70 -7.21 9.59
CA PHE A 270 -0.62 -7.26 8.95
C PHE A 270 -1.37 -8.59 9.21
N TYR A 271 -0.72 -9.57 9.85
CA TYR A 271 -1.23 -10.94 10.06
C TYR A 271 -1.41 -11.30 11.55
N GLY A 272 -1.76 -10.33 12.39
CA GLY A 272 -2.06 -10.54 13.82
C GLY A 272 -1.20 -9.70 14.75
N SER A 273 -1.81 -8.64 15.29
CA SER A 273 -1.49 -7.96 16.57
C SER A 273 -0.01 -7.80 16.92
N PHE A 274 0.84 -7.45 15.94
CA PHE A 274 2.28 -7.19 16.17
C PHE A 274 3.04 -8.33 16.87
N ALA A 275 2.55 -9.57 16.79
CA ALA A 275 3.05 -10.70 17.59
C ALA A 275 4.56 -10.96 17.40
N LEU A 276 5.08 -10.69 16.20
CA LEU A 276 6.50 -10.84 15.86
C LEU A 276 7.37 -9.63 16.18
N SER A 277 6.77 -8.46 16.40
CA SER A 277 7.49 -7.24 16.72
C SER A 277 7.45 -6.89 18.21
N ARG A 278 6.64 -7.59 19.02
CA ARG A 278 6.62 -7.64 20.50
C ARG A 278 6.53 -6.30 21.26
N GLN A 279 6.56 -5.15 20.57
CA GLN A 279 6.45 -3.74 21.01
C GLN A 279 6.88 -2.74 19.91
N TYR A 280 7.65 -3.18 18.90
CA TYR A 280 8.14 -2.33 17.82
C TYR A 280 7.14 -2.20 16.66
N LEU A 281 7.23 -1.11 15.88
CA LEU A 281 6.46 -0.98 14.64
C LEU A 281 6.99 -1.90 13.52
N ASN A 282 8.24 -2.36 13.63
CA ASN A 282 8.89 -3.17 12.60
C ASN A 282 9.68 -4.35 13.19
N CYS A 283 9.55 -5.53 12.59
CA CYS A 283 10.26 -6.72 13.07
C CYS A 283 11.76 -6.69 12.77
N GLY A 284 12.23 -5.93 11.78
CA GLY A 284 13.65 -5.87 11.41
C GLY A 284 14.20 -7.11 10.70
N GLN A 285 13.40 -8.15 10.48
CA GLN A 285 13.86 -9.44 9.93
C GLN A 285 13.12 -9.94 8.69
N CYS A 286 11.95 -9.36 8.36
CA CYS A 286 11.27 -9.69 7.11
C CYS A 286 11.98 -9.01 5.92
N GLN A 287 11.76 -9.51 4.71
CA GLN A 287 12.43 -9.01 3.50
C GLN A 287 12.25 -7.49 3.30
N LYS A 288 11.05 -6.95 3.57
CA LYS A 288 10.78 -5.51 3.51
C LYS A 288 11.58 -4.71 4.54
N CYS A 289 11.62 -5.18 5.79
CA CYS A 289 12.40 -4.54 6.85
C CYS A 289 13.88 -4.56 6.50
N VAL A 290 14.42 -5.72 6.15
CA VAL A 290 15.85 -5.88 5.84
C VAL A 290 16.27 -5.01 4.67
N ARG A 291 15.49 -4.97 3.57
CA ARG A 291 15.80 -4.10 2.43
C ARG A 291 15.86 -2.62 2.83
N THR A 292 14.97 -2.18 3.71
CA THR A 292 14.93 -0.79 4.17
C THR A 292 16.11 -0.48 5.11
N LEU A 293 16.38 -1.37 6.07
CA LEU A 293 17.50 -1.23 7.00
C LEU A 293 18.85 -1.18 6.28
N LEU A 294 18.99 -1.90 5.16
CA LEU A 294 20.19 -1.82 4.33
C LEU A 294 20.40 -0.42 3.76
N VAL A 295 19.38 0.20 3.18
CA VAL A 295 19.49 1.57 2.66
C VAL A 295 19.77 2.55 3.81
N LEU A 296 19.09 2.40 4.96
CA LEU A 296 19.36 3.22 6.14
C LEU A 296 20.80 3.08 6.68
N GLU A 297 21.41 1.91 6.53
CA GLU A 297 22.83 1.69 6.84
C GLU A 297 23.74 2.45 5.87
N GLN A 298 23.40 2.50 4.57
CA GLN A 298 24.16 3.28 3.59
C GLN A 298 24.11 4.78 3.86
N GLU A 299 22.95 5.26 4.29
CA GLU A 299 22.74 6.67 4.67
C GLU A 299 23.41 7.01 6.01
N GLY A 300 23.96 6.03 6.74
CA GLY A 300 24.53 6.24 8.07
C GLY A 300 23.49 6.59 9.13
N LYS A 301 22.22 6.23 8.93
CA LYS A 301 21.08 6.57 9.80
C LYS A 301 20.43 5.37 10.49
N LEU A 302 20.93 4.15 10.27
CA LEU A 302 20.38 2.92 10.84
C LEU A 302 20.12 3.01 12.36
N ASP A 303 21.05 3.57 13.11
CA ASP A 303 20.98 3.62 14.58
C ASP A 303 19.95 4.63 15.10
N ASP A 304 19.58 5.64 14.29
CA ASP A 304 18.58 6.64 14.66
C ASP A 304 17.14 6.07 14.67
N PHE A 305 16.88 4.99 13.92
CA PHE A 305 15.54 4.40 13.80
C PHE A 305 15.18 3.53 15.00
N VAL A 306 14.43 4.05 15.96
CA VAL A 306 14.10 3.37 17.23
C VAL A 306 13.00 2.31 17.10
N ASN A 307 12.33 2.25 15.97
CA ASN A 307 11.11 1.48 15.75
C ASN A 307 11.32 0.10 15.08
N PHE A 308 12.55 -0.42 15.07
CA PHE A 308 12.91 -1.74 14.55
C PHE A 308 13.48 -2.68 15.62
N ALA A 309 12.86 -3.85 15.80
CA ALA A 309 13.27 -4.82 16.82
C ALA A 309 14.67 -5.42 16.60
N ASN A 310 14.98 -5.84 15.37
CA ASN A 310 16.19 -6.63 15.06
C ASN A 310 17.27 -5.86 14.28
N LYS A 311 17.25 -4.52 14.29
CA LYS A 311 18.18 -3.70 13.47
C LYS A 311 19.66 -3.94 13.76
N LYS A 312 20.00 -4.24 15.02
CA LYS A 312 21.38 -4.53 15.47
C LYS A 312 21.92 -5.86 14.95
N HIS A 313 21.07 -6.70 14.36
CA HIS A 313 21.41 -8.03 13.86
C HIS A 313 21.11 -8.14 12.35
N LEU A 314 21.33 -7.06 11.60
CA LEU A 314 20.93 -6.95 10.19
C LEU A 314 21.56 -8.05 9.30
N ASP A 315 22.83 -8.37 9.52
CA ASP A 315 23.57 -9.43 8.84
C ASP A 315 22.97 -10.82 9.14
N ALA A 316 22.66 -11.11 10.40
CA ALA A 316 22.01 -12.36 10.79
C ALA A 316 20.55 -12.44 10.29
N CYS A 317 19.86 -11.31 10.18
CA CYS A 317 18.51 -11.23 9.60
C CYS A 317 18.53 -11.49 8.10
N LEU A 318 19.56 -11.00 7.39
CA LEU A 318 19.76 -11.32 5.97
C LEU A 318 19.83 -12.83 5.76
N ASP A 319 20.54 -13.58 6.60
CA ASP A 319 20.63 -15.06 6.47
C ASP A 319 19.29 -15.79 6.60
N ARG A 320 18.29 -15.16 7.24
CA ARG A 320 16.95 -15.72 7.36
C ARG A 320 16.11 -15.49 6.09
N VAL A 321 16.51 -14.55 5.24
CA VAL A 321 15.86 -14.33 3.94
C VAL A 321 16.22 -15.47 3.01
N MET A 322 15.24 -16.33 2.72
CA MET A 322 15.41 -17.53 1.90
C MET A 322 15.94 -17.19 0.50
N GLN A 323 15.22 -16.30 -0.19
CA GLN A 323 15.57 -15.81 -1.52
C GLN A 323 14.95 -14.43 -1.75
N VAL A 324 15.51 -13.68 -2.69
CA VAL A 324 14.90 -12.48 -3.27
C VAL A 324 14.51 -12.76 -4.72
N ASP A 325 13.45 -12.11 -5.19
CA ASP A 325 13.03 -12.18 -6.59
C ASP A 325 14.16 -11.71 -7.52
N PRO A 326 14.34 -12.31 -8.71
CA PRO A 326 15.35 -11.87 -9.68
C PRO A 326 15.40 -10.37 -9.92
N VAL A 327 14.24 -9.69 -9.97
CA VAL A 327 14.18 -8.23 -10.18
C VAL A 327 14.88 -7.46 -9.06
N PHE A 328 14.82 -7.96 -7.83
CA PHE A 328 15.43 -7.30 -6.68
C PHE A 328 16.91 -7.64 -6.50
N ILE A 329 17.45 -8.68 -7.16
CA ILE A 329 18.88 -9.02 -7.03
C ILE A 329 19.77 -7.82 -7.39
N ARG A 330 19.41 -7.05 -8.43
CA ARG A 330 20.16 -5.86 -8.83
C ARG A 330 20.20 -4.81 -7.72
N ALA A 331 19.08 -4.56 -7.06
CA ALA A 331 18.99 -3.62 -5.95
C ALA A 331 19.89 -4.01 -4.77
N TYR A 332 19.94 -5.30 -4.40
CA TYR A 332 20.84 -5.76 -3.34
C TYR A 332 22.32 -5.64 -3.74
N ASP A 333 22.66 -5.93 -5.00
CA ASP A 333 24.04 -5.78 -5.46
C ASP A 333 24.48 -4.31 -5.56
N GLU A 334 23.56 -3.41 -5.92
CA GLU A 334 23.79 -1.97 -5.91
C GLU A 334 24.04 -1.44 -4.49
N ILE A 335 23.20 -1.83 -3.52
CA ILE A 335 23.43 -1.54 -2.09
C ILE A 335 24.83 -2.02 -1.69
N ARG A 336 25.18 -3.26 -2.01
CA ARG A 336 26.51 -3.80 -1.68
C ARG A 336 27.65 -2.99 -2.31
N ARG A 337 27.48 -2.50 -3.54
CA ARG A 337 28.50 -1.71 -4.26
C ARG A 337 28.65 -0.30 -3.72
N ARG A 338 27.54 0.38 -3.37
CA ARG A 338 27.55 1.73 -2.79
C ARG A 338 28.12 1.78 -1.38
N GLY A 339 28.11 0.65 -0.66
CA GLY A 339 28.81 0.48 0.61
C GLY A 339 27.86 0.28 1.79
N VAL A 340 28.20 -0.71 2.61
CA VAL A 340 27.61 -1.08 3.91
C VAL A 340 28.73 -1.75 4.74
N ARG A 341 28.49 -2.04 6.03
CA ARG A 341 29.49 -2.70 6.87
C ARG A 341 29.97 -4.04 6.30
N PRO A 342 31.23 -4.45 6.51
CA PRO A 342 31.80 -5.66 5.88
C PRO A 342 31.00 -6.95 6.11
N GLU A 343 30.45 -7.14 7.30
CA GLU A 343 29.58 -8.26 7.65
C GLU A 343 28.27 -8.25 6.86
N THR A 344 27.65 -7.08 6.73
CA THR A 344 26.45 -6.88 5.91
C THR A 344 26.75 -7.17 4.43
N GLN A 345 27.89 -6.70 3.90
CA GLN A 345 28.30 -7.01 2.52
C GLN A 345 28.44 -8.51 2.28
N ARG A 346 29.03 -9.26 3.23
CA ARG A 346 29.14 -10.72 3.16
C ARG A 346 27.76 -11.37 3.15
N ALA A 347 26.87 -10.95 4.03
CA ALA A 347 25.51 -11.47 4.10
C ALA A 347 24.70 -11.18 2.82
N ILE A 348 24.88 -10.02 2.19
CA ILE A 348 24.28 -9.72 0.87
C ILE A 348 24.84 -10.65 -0.21
N ARG A 349 26.17 -10.88 -0.27
CA ARG A 349 26.76 -11.82 -1.25
C ARG A 349 26.18 -13.22 -1.11
N ALA A 350 26.06 -13.69 0.13
CA ALA A 350 25.44 -14.98 0.45
C ALA A 350 23.97 -15.02 -0.02
N LEU A 351 23.18 -13.97 0.27
CA LEU A 351 21.80 -13.84 -0.19
C LEU A 351 21.67 -13.88 -1.70
N ILE A 352 22.51 -13.13 -2.43
CA ILE A 352 22.49 -13.11 -3.90
C ILE A 352 22.84 -14.49 -4.45
N ARG A 353 23.90 -15.14 -3.93
CA ARG A 353 24.32 -16.48 -4.34
C ARG A 353 23.19 -17.49 -4.18
N ARG A 354 22.60 -17.58 -2.99
CA ARG A 354 21.50 -18.54 -2.75
C ARG A 354 20.24 -18.20 -3.54
N SER A 355 19.92 -16.92 -3.73
CA SER A 355 18.77 -16.51 -4.55
C SER A 355 18.94 -16.95 -6.01
N ARG A 356 20.16 -16.85 -6.58
CA ARG A 356 20.46 -17.34 -7.94
C ARG A 356 20.27 -18.84 -8.08
N VAL A 357 20.56 -19.62 -7.04
CA VAL A 357 20.33 -21.07 -7.02
C VAL A 357 18.84 -21.36 -6.90
N LEU A 358 18.19 -20.85 -5.85
CA LEU A 358 16.80 -21.17 -5.53
C LEU A 358 15.81 -20.67 -6.58
N ASN A 359 16.08 -19.54 -7.26
CA ASN A 359 15.24 -19.05 -8.35
C ASN A 359 15.33 -19.90 -9.62
N ARG A 360 16.37 -20.75 -9.78
CA ARG A 360 16.42 -21.75 -10.88
C ARG A 360 15.71 -23.07 -10.51
N MET A 361 15.22 -23.19 -9.28
CA MET A 361 14.60 -24.40 -8.74
C MET A 361 13.09 -24.25 -8.57
N GLU A 362 12.41 -23.58 -9.50
CA GLU A 362 10.96 -23.43 -9.46
C GLU A 362 10.25 -24.79 -9.42
N TRP A 363 10.78 -25.77 -10.17
CA TRP A 363 10.31 -27.16 -10.22
C TRP A 363 10.29 -27.86 -8.85
N ALA A 364 11.14 -27.45 -7.90
CA ALA A 364 11.24 -28.07 -6.57
C ALA A 364 10.13 -27.62 -5.60
N GLY A 365 9.29 -26.66 -6.01
CA GLY A 365 8.24 -26.08 -5.17
C GLY A 365 8.79 -25.39 -3.91
N ARG A 366 7.91 -25.07 -2.96
CA ARG A 366 8.32 -24.35 -1.74
C ARG A 366 9.09 -25.24 -0.75
N ARG A 367 8.67 -26.51 -0.60
CA ARG A 367 9.30 -27.46 0.33
C ARG A 367 10.71 -27.83 -0.11
N GLY A 368 10.91 -28.14 -1.39
CA GLY A 368 12.23 -28.46 -1.94
C GLY A 368 13.19 -27.29 -1.83
N ARG A 369 12.76 -26.07 -2.22
CA ARG A 369 13.55 -24.85 -2.03
C ARG A 369 13.90 -24.58 -0.57
N LYS A 370 12.99 -24.86 0.37
CA LYS A 370 13.27 -24.71 1.82
C LYS A 370 14.34 -25.69 2.30
N ALA A 371 14.36 -26.92 1.81
CA ALA A 371 15.40 -27.90 2.16
C ALA A 371 16.78 -27.45 1.63
N VAL A 372 16.85 -27.06 0.36
CA VAL A 372 18.07 -26.54 -0.27
C VAL A 372 18.55 -25.28 0.44
N PHE A 373 17.63 -24.39 0.82
CA PHE A 373 17.95 -23.20 1.62
C PHE A 373 18.64 -23.55 2.94
N GLN A 374 18.21 -24.58 3.68
CA GLN A 374 18.90 -24.97 4.91
C GLN A 374 20.33 -25.43 4.65
N VAL A 375 20.57 -26.17 3.57
CA VAL A 375 21.92 -26.61 3.16
C VAL A 375 22.79 -25.41 2.79
N LEU A 376 22.30 -24.52 1.91
CA LEU A 376 23.03 -23.33 1.49
C LEU A 376 23.35 -22.41 2.68
N ARG A 377 22.40 -22.25 3.61
CA ARG A 377 22.61 -21.46 4.83
C ARG A 377 23.68 -22.07 5.75
N LEU A 378 23.75 -23.39 5.85
CA LEU A 378 24.80 -24.08 6.61
C LEU A 378 26.18 -23.86 5.95
N MET A 379 26.26 -23.94 4.62
CA MET A 379 27.48 -23.62 3.87
C MET A 379 27.92 -22.17 4.11
N ASP A 380 27.00 -21.20 4.01
CA ASP A 380 27.26 -19.78 4.31
C ASP A 380 27.80 -19.58 5.74
N ALA A 381 27.32 -20.38 6.71
CA ALA A 381 27.78 -20.33 8.10
C ALA A 381 29.18 -20.94 8.30
N LEU A 382 29.49 -22.04 7.60
CA LEU A 382 30.81 -22.68 7.63
C LEU A 382 31.88 -21.80 6.99
N GLU A 383 31.60 -21.22 5.82
CA GLU A 383 32.53 -20.29 5.14
C GLU A 383 32.91 -19.12 6.06
N ARG A 384 31.95 -18.57 6.80
CA ARG A 384 32.22 -17.49 7.78
C ARG A 384 33.13 -17.94 8.91
N LYS A 385 32.90 -19.12 9.50
CA LYS A 385 33.75 -19.66 10.57
C LYS A 385 35.20 -19.90 10.10
N CYS A 386 35.39 -20.36 8.87
CA CYS A 386 36.72 -20.54 8.29
C CYS A 386 37.45 -19.21 8.07
N PHE A 387 36.74 -18.17 7.62
CA PHE A 387 37.33 -16.85 7.37
C PHE A 387 37.74 -16.14 8.67
N TYR A 388 36.94 -16.23 9.74
CA TYR A 388 37.28 -15.64 11.04
C TYR A 388 38.52 -16.28 11.67
N ARG A 389 38.78 -17.58 11.43
CA ARG A 389 39.99 -18.27 11.91
C ARG A 389 41.28 -17.90 11.16
N GLN A 390 41.17 -17.27 9.98
CA GLN A 390 42.32 -16.83 9.18
C GLN A 390 42.63 -15.33 9.36
N SER A 391 41.72 -14.58 9.99
CA SER A 391 41.83 -13.13 10.19
C SER A 391 42.16 -12.75 11.65
N SER A 392 42.19 -13.74 12.54
CA SER A 392 42.64 -13.70 13.93
C SER A 392 44.02 -14.33 14.02
#